data_AF-A0A9X0JQB0-F1
#
_entry.id   AF-A0A9X0JQB0-F1
#
_cell.length_a   1.000
_cell.length_b   1.000
_cell.length_c   1.000
_cell.angle_alpha   90.00
_cell.angle_beta   90.00
_cell.angle_gamma   90.00
#
_symmetry.space_group_name_H-M   'P 1'
#
loop_
_entity.id
_entity.type
_entity.pdbx_description
1 polymer ?
#
loop_
_entity_poly.entity_id
_entity_poly.type
_entity_poly.pdbx_seq_one_letter_code
_entity_poly.pdbx_strand_id
1 'polypeptide(L)'
;MKFKGIISSFLTVGLLFTGCSAIQNSNPAKQTSGSQDIAQVIEFPSNKYPETAAHIKDAIANGNTDICTIDRDGAAERRKQSLANVPTKKGYDRDEYPM
;
A
#
# COMPACT_ATOMS: atom_id res chain seq x y z
N MET A 1 18.41 63.38 -6.90
CA MET A 1 17.10 63.79 -6.34
C MET A 1 16.22 64.32 -7.45
N LYS A 2 15.04 63.73 -7.65
CA LYS A 2 13.85 64.34 -8.26
C LYS A 2 12.68 63.38 -8.03
N PHE A 3 11.96 63.63 -6.93
CA PHE A 3 10.71 62.96 -6.56
C PHE A 3 9.59 63.41 -7.51
N LYS A 4 8.73 62.48 -7.96
CA LYS A 4 7.40 62.79 -8.49
C LYS A 4 6.41 61.85 -7.82
N GLY A 5 5.40 62.45 -7.17
CA GLY A 5 4.39 61.78 -6.37
C GLY A 5 3.19 61.27 -7.18
N ILE A 6 2.67 60.13 -6.72
CA ILE A 6 1.28 59.80 -6.34
C ILE A 6 0.15 60.49 -7.14
N ILE A 7 -0.73 59.70 -7.77
CA ILE A 7 -2.20 59.81 -7.66
C ILE A 7 -2.79 58.39 -7.68
N SER A 8 -3.68 58.12 -6.72
CA SER A 8 -4.47 56.92 -6.57
C SER A 8 -5.63 56.85 -7.57
N SER A 9 -6.02 55.67 -8.03
CA SER A 9 -7.43 55.42 -8.36
C SER A 9 -7.75 53.93 -8.27
N PHE A 10 -8.67 53.62 -7.36
CA PHE A 10 -9.35 52.35 -7.21
C PHE A 10 -10.09 51.96 -8.50
N LEU A 11 -9.91 50.73 -8.97
CA LEU A 11 -10.99 50.01 -9.65
C LEU A 11 -10.89 48.51 -9.33
N THR A 12 -11.83 48.12 -8.47
CA THR A 12 -12.39 46.79 -8.21
C THR A 12 -12.18 45.75 -9.31
N VAL A 13 -11.82 44.52 -8.95
CA VAL A 13 -12.68 43.32 -9.10
C VAL A 13 -12.13 42.25 -8.16
N GLY A 14 -12.94 41.87 -7.17
CA GLY A 14 -12.68 40.69 -6.36
C GLY A 14 -13.07 39.43 -7.12
N LEU A 15 -12.36 38.33 -6.87
CA LEU A 15 -13.00 37.03 -6.81
C LEU A 15 -12.25 36.19 -5.79
N LEU A 16 -12.97 35.86 -4.72
CA LEU A 16 -12.60 34.81 -3.79
C LEU A 16 -12.40 33.51 -4.57
N PHE A 17 -11.21 32.93 -4.52
CA PHE A 17 -11.07 31.49 -4.60
C PHE A 17 -10.85 30.95 -3.20
N THR A 18 -12.00 30.81 -2.53
CA THR A 18 -12.30 29.75 -1.58
C THR A 18 -11.56 28.47 -1.94
N GLY A 19 -10.89 27.89 -0.95
CA GLY A 19 -10.04 26.73 -1.14
C GLY A 19 -10.77 25.47 -1.58
N CYS A 20 -10.00 24.63 -2.26
CA CYS A 20 -10.11 23.19 -2.13
C CYS A 20 -8.74 22.70 -1.65
N SER A 21 -8.57 22.53 -0.35
CA SER A 21 -7.59 21.57 0.15
C SER A 21 -8.10 20.19 -0.25
N ALA A 22 -7.74 19.73 -1.44
CA ALA A 22 -7.81 18.32 -1.76
C ALA A 22 -6.76 17.64 -0.88
N ILE A 23 -7.18 17.20 0.31
CA ILE A 23 -6.47 16.18 1.07
C ILE A 23 -6.49 14.94 0.17
N GLN A 24 -5.44 14.77 -0.61
CA GLN A 24 -5.16 13.51 -1.28
C GLN A 24 -4.72 12.53 -0.21
N ASN A 25 -5.69 11.89 0.45
CA ASN A 25 -5.48 10.60 1.08
C ASN A 25 -5.35 9.54 -0.02
N SER A 26 -4.31 9.66 -0.85
CA SER A 26 -3.80 8.54 -1.60
C SER A 26 -2.88 7.79 -0.65
N ASN A 27 -3.36 6.71 -0.04
CA ASN A 27 -2.46 5.64 0.37
C ASN A 27 -1.69 5.26 -0.90
N PRO A 28 -0.36 5.45 -0.98
CA PRO A 28 0.37 4.91 -2.11
C PRO A 28 0.41 3.41 -1.86
N ALA A 29 -0.44 2.66 -2.55
CA ALA A 29 -0.09 1.28 -2.88
C ALA A 29 1.28 1.37 -3.54
N LYS A 30 2.30 0.91 -2.81
CA LYS A 30 3.69 0.95 -3.23
C LYS A 30 3.79 0.14 -4.52
N GLN A 31 3.77 0.82 -5.66
CA GLN A 31 3.97 0.18 -6.96
C GLN A 31 5.38 -0.39 -6.98
N THR A 32 5.47 -1.72 -6.88
CA THR A 32 6.72 -2.44 -7.13
C THR A 32 7.00 -2.35 -8.63
N SER A 33 8.14 -1.73 -8.97
CA SER A 33 8.65 -1.55 -10.32
C SER A 33 8.79 -2.88 -11.07
N GLY A 34 8.09 -2.98 -12.19
CA GLY A 34 8.09 -4.11 -13.12
C GLY A 34 6.65 -4.35 -13.56
N SER A 35 6.32 -4.07 -14.82
CA SER A 35 4.98 -4.34 -15.38
C SER A 35 4.79 -5.85 -15.49
N GLN A 36 4.57 -6.52 -14.37
CA GLN A 36 4.15 -7.90 -14.33
C GLN A 36 2.66 -7.93 -14.68
N ASP A 37 2.29 -8.76 -15.65
CA ASP A 37 0.88 -8.92 -16.04
C ASP A 37 0.13 -9.62 -14.89
N ILE A 38 -0.55 -8.81 -14.08
CA ILE A 38 -1.40 -9.30 -12.99
C ILE A 38 -2.69 -9.85 -13.59
N ALA A 39 -2.82 -11.18 -13.59
CA ALA A 39 -4.02 -11.85 -14.10
C ALA A 39 -5.27 -11.52 -13.28
N GLN A 40 -5.13 -11.35 -11.96
CA GLN A 40 -6.24 -11.03 -11.05
C GLN A 40 -5.73 -10.41 -9.75
N VAL A 41 -6.50 -9.45 -9.21
CA VAL A 41 -6.32 -8.91 -7.86
C VAL A 41 -7.35 -9.55 -6.92
N ILE A 42 -6.91 -9.98 -5.74
CA ILE A 42 -7.78 -10.57 -4.72
C ILE A 42 -7.78 -9.66 -3.49
N GLU A 43 -8.95 -9.18 -3.10
CA GLU A 43 -9.13 -8.47 -1.83
C GLU A 43 -9.28 -9.49 -0.68
N PHE A 44 -8.30 -9.52 0.22
CA PHE A 44 -8.33 -10.45 1.34
C PHE A 44 -9.34 -9.99 2.42
N PRO A 45 -10.28 -10.85 2.86
CA PRO A 45 -11.34 -10.48 3.81
C PRO A 45 -10.81 -10.37 5.24
N SER A 46 -10.11 -9.27 5.52
CA SER A 46 -9.41 -9.03 6.78
C SER A 46 -10.32 -8.95 8.00
N ASN A 47 -11.59 -8.58 7.81
CA ASN A 47 -12.60 -8.58 8.87
C ASN A 47 -12.95 -10.00 9.36
N LYS A 48 -12.84 -10.99 8.48
CA LYS A 48 -13.15 -12.40 8.78
C LYS A 48 -11.93 -13.13 9.33
N TYR A 49 -10.73 -12.82 8.83
CA TYR A 49 -9.46 -13.45 9.22
C TYR A 49 -8.41 -12.39 9.63
N PRO A 50 -8.61 -11.71 10.77
CA PRO A 50 -7.78 -10.56 11.15
C PRO A 50 -6.32 -10.92 11.43
N GLU A 51 -6.04 -12.09 12.02
CA GLU A 51 -4.67 -12.53 12.34
C GLU A 51 -3.85 -12.84 11.08
N THR A 52 -4.41 -13.63 10.15
CA THR A 52 -3.79 -13.90 8.85
C THR A 52 -3.59 -12.62 8.05
N ALA A 53 -4.56 -11.70 8.06
CA ALA A 53 -4.43 -10.41 7.38
C ALA A 53 -3.30 -9.55 7.97
N ALA A 54 -3.12 -9.57 9.29
CA ALA A 54 -2.01 -8.88 9.94
C ALA A 54 -0.66 -9.47 9.49
N HIS A 55 -0.53 -10.80 9.47
CA HIS A 55 0.67 -11.48 9.00
C HIS A 55 1.01 -11.13 7.54
N ILE A 56 0.03 -11.16 6.62
CA ILE A 56 0.23 -10.78 5.21
C ILE A 56 0.73 -9.33 5.10
N LYS A 57 0.08 -8.38 5.81
CA LYS A 57 0.46 -6.96 5.79
C LYS A 57 1.87 -6.74 6.30
N ASP A 58 2.22 -7.37 7.43
CA ASP A 58 3.55 -7.26 8.02
C ASP A 58 4.62 -7.88 7.10
N ALA A 59 4.33 -9.03 6.49
CA ALA A 59 5.24 -9.66 5.54
C ALA A 59 5.53 -8.77 4.32
N ILE A 60 4.49 -8.14 3.74
CA ILE A 60 4.64 -7.19 2.63
C ILE A 60 5.41 -5.94 3.08
N ALA A 61 5.09 -5.40 4.25
CA ALA A 61 5.80 -4.24 4.81
C ALA A 61 7.30 -4.53 5.02
N ASN A 62 7.64 -5.78 5.35
CA ASN A 62 9.01 -6.27 5.49
C ASN A 62 9.68 -6.67 4.15
N GLY A 63 9.03 -6.41 3.02
CA GLY A 63 9.64 -6.53 1.69
C GLY A 63 9.31 -7.83 0.93
N ASN A 64 8.43 -8.68 1.46
CA ASN A 64 7.89 -9.78 0.67
C ASN A 64 6.99 -9.24 -0.44
N THR A 65 6.93 -9.96 -1.56
CA THR A 65 6.07 -9.58 -2.68
C THR A 65 4.60 -9.73 -2.34
N ASP A 66 3.79 -8.81 -2.83
CA ASP A 66 2.32 -8.87 -2.80
C ASP A 66 1.72 -9.67 -3.98
N ILE A 67 2.57 -10.23 -4.84
CA ILE A 67 2.18 -10.99 -6.04
C ILE A 67 2.41 -12.48 -5.81
N CYS A 68 1.33 -13.28 -5.92
CA CYS A 68 1.43 -14.74 -5.95
C CYS A 68 1.44 -15.22 -7.40
N THR A 69 2.60 -15.69 -7.89
CA THR A 69 2.67 -16.45 -9.15
C THR A 69 2.32 -17.90 -8.85
N ILE A 70 1.16 -18.36 -9.32
CA ILE A 70 0.59 -19.64 -8.91
C ILE A 70 1.36 -20.81 -9.53
N ASP A 71 2.17 -21.48 -8.70
CA ASP A 71 2.75 -22.80 -8.97
C ASP A 71 2.27 -23.77 -7.90
N ARG A 72 1.41 -24.73 -8.27
CA ARG A 72 0.83 -25.67 -7.30
C ARG A 72 1.75 -26.85 -7.00
N ASP A 73 2.56 -27.28 -7.97
CA ASP A 73 3.33 -28.52 -7.86
C ASP A 73 4.48 -28.37 -6.87
N GLY A 74 5.09 -27.18 -6.78
CA GLY A 74 6.18 -26.87 -5.85
C GLY A 74 5.75 -26.57 -4.40
N ALA A 75 4.45 -26.53 -4.09
CA ALA A 75 3.95 -26.05 -2.79
C ALA A 75 4.44 -26.91 -1.60
N ALA A 76 4.48 -28.23 -1.75
CA ALA A 76 4.88 -29.13 -0.66
C ALA A 76 6.36 -28.94 -0.26
N GLU A 77 7.25 -28.74 -1.23
CA GLU A 77 8.67 -28.52 -0.96
C GLU A 77 8.92 -27.12 -0.40
N ARG A 78 8.23 -26.09 -0.90
CA ARG A 78 8.30 -24.73 -0.33
C ARG A 78 7.84 -24.70 1.13
N ARG A 79 6.73 -25.36 1.47
CA ARG A 79 6.26 -25.50 2.85
C ARG A 79 7.26 -26.21 3.76
N LYS A 80 7.93 -27.24 3.25
CA LYS A 80 8.98 -27.92 3.99
C LYS A 80 10.17 -26.99 4.26
N GLN A 81 10.54 -26.15 3.30
CA GLN A 81 11.66 -25.22 3.40
C GLN A 81 11.35 -24.05 4.33
N SER A 82 10.20 -23.39 4.16
CA SER A 82 9.75 -22.26 4.99
C SER A 82 9.59 -22.64 6.46
N LEU A 83 9.13 -23.88 6.73
CA LEU A 83 8.82 -24.36 8.07
C LEU A 83 9.91 -25.26 8.66
N ALA A 84 11.03 -25.46 7.97
CA ALA A 84 12.19 -26.14 8.53
C ALA A 84 12.65 -25.34 9.75
N ASN A 85 12.57 -25.93 10.94
CA ASN A 85 12.94 -25.31 12.23
C ASN A 85 11.91 -24.36 12.86
N VAL A 86 10.70 -24.23 12.32
CA VAL A 86 9.60 -23.53 13.02
C VAL A 86 8.81 -24.56 13.83
N PRO A 87 8.88 -24.62 15.17
CA PRO A 87 8.15 -25.63 15.94
C PRO A 87 6.64 -25.41 15.85
N THR A 88 5.87 -26.49 15.98
CA THR A 88 4.41 -26.41 16.11
C THR A 88 4.02 -25.84 17.47
N LYS A 89 2.89 -25.14 17.53
CA LYS A 89 2.32 -24.62 18.77
C LYS A 89 0.87 -25.07 18.89
N LYS A 90 0.49 -25.68 20.02
CA LYS A 90 -0.88 -26.17 20.24
C LYS A 90 -1.88 -25.01 20.12
N GLY A 91 -2.89 -25.19 19.28
CA GLY A 91 -3.94 -24.19 19.01
C GLY A 91 -3.56 -23.15 17.94
N TYR A 92 -2.41 -23.29 17.27
CA TYR A 92 -1.95 -22.38 16.23
C TYR A 92 -1.43 -23.15 15.02
N ASP A 93 -1.71 -22.60 13.84
CA ASP A 93 -1.05 -23.01 12.59
C ASP A 93 0.18 -22.14 12.33
N ARG A 94 1.12 -22.66 11.53
CA ARG A 94 2.27 -21.91 11.03
C ARG A 94 1.89 -21.33 9.67
N ASP A 95 1.39 -20.11 9.69
CA ASP A 95 1.01 -19.36 8.48
C ASP A 95 2.27 -18.95 7.70
N GLU A 96 2.17 -18.89 6.37
CA GLU A 96 3.30 -18.63 5.47
C GLU A 96 2.95 -17.51 4.49
N TYR A 97 3.84 -16.54 4.34
CA TYR A 97 3.74 -15.52 3.30
C TYR A 97 5.14 -15.14 2.79
N PRO A 98 5.43 -15.27 1.47
CA PRO A 98 4.54 -15.73 0.40
C PRO A 98 4.09 -17.19 0.54
N MET A 99 2.99 -17.54 -0.13
CA MET A 99 2.37 -18.88 -0.13
C MET A 99 2.99 -19.84 -1.15
#